data_AF-A0A7Z7BLH0-F1
#
_entry.id   AF-A0A7Z7BLH0-F1
#
_cell.length_a   1.000
_cell.length_b   1.000
_cell.length_c   1.000
_cell.angle_alpha   90.00
_cell.angle_beta   90.00
_cell.angle_gamma   90.00
#
_symmetry.space_group_name_H-M   'P 1'
#
loop_
_entity.id
_entity.type
_entity.pdbx_description
1 polymer ?
#
loop_
_entity_poly.entity_id
_entity_poly.type
_entity_poly.pdbx_seq_one_letter_code
_entity_poly.pdbx_strand_id
1 'polypeptide(L)' 'MIVTRMDCKDSGQRSLDVDSALVRMHYTRNTKMLDWRIDGWNHLQENKDYWAERGYTLAFHTVFVRKTSGLRLYCTVYNK' A
#
# COMPACT_ATOMS: atom_id res chain seq x y z
N MET A 1 16.90 5.93 1.35
CA MET A 1 16.28 4.58 1.26
C MET A 1 14.96 4.72 0.54
N ILE A 2 14.47 3.66 -0.11
CA ILE A 2 13.17 3.61 -0.79
C ILE A 2 12.38 2.42 -0.25
N VAL A 3 11.07 2.59 -0.04
CA VAL A 3 10.17 1.47 0.23
C VAL A 3 9.97 0.71 -1.07
N THR A 4 10.27 -0.59 -1.08
CA THR A 4 10.08 -1.45 -2.26
C THR A 4 8.93 -2.44 -2.08
N ARG A 5 8.53 -2.68 -0.83
CA ARG A 5 7.48 -3.61 -0.47
C ARG A 5 6.78 -3.17 0.80
N MET A 6 5.48 -3.35 0.81
CA MET A 6 4.61 -3.09 1.95
C MET A 6 3.74 -4.32 2.20
N ASP A 7 3.98 -5.02 3.30
CA ASP A 7 3.13 -6.14 3.70
C ASP A 7 2.00 -5.63 4.58
N CYS A 8 0.76 -5.82 4.14
CA CYS A 8 -0.43 -5.49 4.93
C CYS A 8 -1.18 -6.74 5.34
N LYS A 9 -1.54 -6.81 6.63
CA LYS A 9 -2.30 -7.91 7.21
C LYS A 9 -3.27 -7.40 8.27
N ASP A 10 -4.19 -8.27 8.67
CA ASP A 10 -5.07 -7.99 9.80
C ASP A 10 -4.26 -7.92 11.09
N SER A 11 -4.38 -6.80 11.82
CA SER A 11 -3.74 -6.62 13.13
C SER A 11 -4.48 -7.37 14.24
N GLY A 12 -5.73 -7.79 14.02
CA GLY A 12 -6.61 -8.33 15.04
C GLY A 12 -7.20 -7.28 15.99
N GLN A 13 -7.00 -5.99 15.71
CA GLN A 13 -7.62 -4.92 16.48
C GLN A 13 -9.15 -4.95 16.38
N ARG A 14 -9.79 -4.39 17.41
CA ARG A 14 -11.27 -4.36 17.54
C ARG A 14 -11.95 -3.37 16.61
N SER A 15 -11.27 -2.31 16.15
CA SER A 15 -11.84 -1.31 15.21
C SER A 15 -12.42 -1.99 13.98
N LEU A 16 -13.40 -1.44 13.24
CA LEU A 16 -13.98 -2.07 12.03
C LEU A 16 -13.38 -1.58 10.70
N ASP A 17 -12.45 -0.63 10.77
CA ASP A 17 -11.95 0.15 9.64
C ASP A 17 -10.48 -0.18 9.28
N VAL A 18 -9.91 0.69 8.43
CA VAL A 18 -8.53 0.61 7.93
C VAL A 18 -7.47 0.66 9.04
N ASP A 19 -7.79 1.19 10.22
CA ASP A 19 -6.87 1.22 11.36
C ASP A 19 -6.61 -0.20 11.92
N SER A 20 -7.44 -1.17 11.50
CA SER A 20 -7.20 -2.60 11.77
C SER A 20 -6.08 -3.19 10.93
N ALA A 21 -5.52 -2.49 9.95
CA ALA A 21 -4.42 -2.99 9.14
C ALA A 21 -3.08 -2.84 9.86
N LEU A 22 -2.32 -3.93 9.98
CA LEU A 22 -0.92 -3.89 10.36
C LEU A 22 -0.05 -3.85 9.10
N VAL A 23 0.82 -2.84 9.03
CA VAL A 23 1.70 -2.60 7.89
C VAL A 23 3.15 -2.84 8.27
N ARG A 24 3.87 -3.63 7.47
CA ARG A 24 5.33 -3.77 7.56
C ARG A 24 5.97 -3.26 6.27
N MET A 25 6.78 -2.21 6.42
CA MET A 25 7.54 -1.63 5.31
C MET A 25 8.91 -2.31 5.18
N HIS A 26 9.32 -2.55 3.93
CA HIS A 26 10.65 -3.04 3.59
C HIS A 26 11.38 -2.00 2.76
N TYR A 27 12.64 -1.78 3.11
CA TYR A 27 13.45 -0.70 2.54
C TYR A 27 14.67 -1.26 1.83
N THR A 28 15.06 -0.60 0.74
CA THR A 28 16.34 -0.80 0.08
C THR A 28 17.06 0.52 -0.11
N ARG A 29 18.35 0.46 -0.46
CA ARG A 29 19.12 1.67 -0.78
C ARG A 29 18.59 2.26 -2.09
N ASN A 30 18.27 3.55 -2.09
CA ASN A 30 17.81 4.25 -3.28
C ASN A 30 19.02 4.75 -4.09
N THR A 31 19.70 3.84 -4.79
CA THR A 31 20.90 4.16 -5.59
C THR A 31 20.58 4.92 -6.88
N LYS A 32 19.33 4.83 -7.35
CA LYS A 32 18.85 5.45 -8.59
C LYS A 32 18.12 6.78 -8.37
N MET A 33 18.06 7.26 -7.13
CA MET A 33 17.34 8.49 -6.74
C MET A 33 15.87 8.53 -7.22
N LEU A 34 15.20 7.38 -7.21
CA LEU A 34 13.79 7.27 -7.59
C LEU A 34 12.91 8.04 -6.59
N ASP A 35 11.88 8.71 -7.09
CA ASP A 35 10.81 9.20 -6.23
C ASP A 35 9.84 8.05 -5.93
N TRP A 36 9.23 8.08 -4.75
CA TRP A 36 8.38 6.98 -4.29
C TRP A 36 7.27 7.44 -3.37
N ARG A 37 6.16 6.70 -3.40
CA ARG A 37 4.97 6.94 -2.59
C ARG A 37 4.42 5.62 -2.07
N ILE A 38 3.84 5.66 -0.88
CA ILE A 38 3.03 4.58 -0.33
C ILE A 38 1.60 5.08 -0.18
N ASP A 39 0.63 4.19 -0.36
CA ASP A 39 -0.77 4.55 -0.22
C ASP A 39 -1.62 3.34 0.23
N GLY A 40 -2.82 3.63 0.71
CA GLY A 40 -3.81 2.67 1.17
C GLY A 40 -5.18 3.04 0.64
N TRP A 41 -5.74 2.24 -0.27
CA TRP A 41 -7.08 2.50 -0.83
C TRP A 41 -7.92 1.23 -0.92
N ASN A 42 -9.24 1.36 -0.87
CA ASN A 42 -10.15 0.21 -0.95
C ASN A 42 -10.35 -0.30 -2.40
N HIS A 43 -9.97 0.48 -3.42
CA HIS A 43 -10.08 0.12 -4.84
C HIS A 43 -8.74 0.26 -5.58
N LEU A 44 -8.12 -0.86 -5.95
CA LEU A 44 -6.78 -0.84 -6.57
C LEU A 44 -6.72 -0.03 -7.88
N GLN A 45 -7.73 -0.15 -8.73
CA GLN A 45 -7.70 0.50 -10.05
C GLN A 45 -7.78 2.02 -9.92
N GLU A 46 -8.70 2.55 -9.11
CA GLU A 46 -8.78 3.98 -8.81
C GLU A 46 -7.47 4.51 -8.22
N ASN A 47 -6.84 3.75 -7.32
CA ASN A 47 -5.57 4.13 -6.73
C ASN A 47 -4.45 4.19 -7.76
N LYS A 48 -4.40 3.21 -8.68
CA LYS A 48 -3.46 3.23 -9.81
C LYS A 48 -3.70 4.44 -10.70
N ASP A 49 -4.94 4.73 -11.05
CA ASP A 49 -5.29 5.83 -11.95
C ASP A 49 -4.91 7.19 -11.32
N TYR A 50 -5.21 7.39 -10.04
CA TYR A 50 -4.81 8.58 -9.28
C TYR A 50 -3.30 8.85 -9.30
N TRP A 51 -2.49 7.81 -9.10
CA TRP A 51 -1.03 7.95 -9.09
C TRP A 51 -0.42 8.00 -10.50
N ALA A 52 -1.07 7.35 -11.48
CA ALA A 52 -0.66 7.41 -12.87
C ALA A 52 -0.79 8.83 -13.44
N GLU A 53 -1.85 9.57 -13.09
CA GLU A 53 -2.01 10.99 -13.45
C GLU A 53 -0.85 11.88 -12.95
N ARG A 54 -0.16 11.44 -11.89
CA ARG A 54 1.01 12.13 -11.29
C ARG A 54 2.34 11.59 -11.81
N GLY A 55 2.30 10.64 -12.74
CA GLY A 55 3.47 10.04 -13.39
C GLY A 55 4.13 8.94 -12.57
N TYR A 56 3.45 8.36 -11.58
CA TYR A 56 3.95 7.23 -10.81
C TYR A 56 3.44 5.90 -11.38
N THR A 57 4.26 4.86 -11.28
CA THR A 57 3.90 3.48 -11.65
C THR A 57 3.79 2.61 -10.42
N LEU A 58 2.79 1.70 -10.40
CA LEU A 58 2.64 0.74 -9.31
C LEU A 58 3.83 -0.23 -9.32
N ALA A 59 4.63 -0.20 -8.25
CA ALA A 59 5.79 -1.05 -8.08
C ALA A 59 5.45 -2.34 -7.32
N PHE A 60 4.59 -2.23 -6.30
CA PHE A 60 4.19 -3.36 -5.48
C PHE A 60 2.82 -3.10 -4.83
N HIS A 61 2.04 -4.16 -4.58
CA HIS A 61 0.89 -4.07 -3.70
C HIS A 61 0.65 -5.34 -2.90
N THR A 62 0.04 -5.19 -1.72
CA THR A 62 -0.59 -6.28 -0.95
C THR A 62 -2.03 -5.91 -0.61
N VAL A 63 -2.79 -6.91 -0.18
CA VAL A 63 -4.19 -6.75 0.23
C VAL A 63 -4.36 -7.19 1.67
N PHE A 64 -4.89 -6.28 2.47
CA PHE A 64 -5.53 -6.61 3.74
C PHE A 64 -7.01 -6.93 3.47
N VAL A 65 -7.47 -8.07 4.00
CA VAL A 65 -8.90 -8.39 4.08
C VAL A 65 -9.25 -8.68 5.53
N ARG A 66 -10.15 -7.89 6.10
CA ARG A 66 -10.68 -8.12 7.43
C ARG A 66 -11.57 -9.36 7.40
N LYS A 67 -11.28 -10.39 8.20
CA LYS A 67 -12.11 -11.61 8.24
C LYS A 67 -13.54 -11.33 8.69
N THR A 68 -13.72 -10.43 9.65
CA THR A 68 -15.02 -10.17 10.27
C THR A 68 -15.96 -9.36 9.38
N SER A 69 -15.47 -8.28 8.75
CA SER A 69 -16.30 -7.36 7.96
C SER A 69 -16.16 -7.54 6.44
N GLY A 70 -15.15 -8.29 5.97
CA GLY A 70 -14.82 -8.38 4.55
C GLY A 70 -14.18 -7.12 3.96
N LEU A 71 -13.90 -6.09 4.78
CA LEU A 71 -13.28 -4.85 4.35
C LEU A 71 -11.93 -5.14 3.69
N ARG A 72 -11.71 -4.55 2.52
CA ARG A 72 -10.47 -4.68 1.75
C ARG A 72 -9.71 -3.36 1.72
N LEU A 73 -8.41 -3.43 1.98
CA LEU A 73 -7.49 -2.31 1.78
C LEU A 73 -6.32 -2.80 0.94
N TYR A 74 -6.09 -2.12 -0.18
CA TYR A 74 -4.92 -2.30 -1.01
C TYR A 74 -3.83 -1.38 -0.50
N CYS A 75 -2.75 -2.00 -0.07
CA CYS A 75 -1.53 -1.33 0.34
C CYS A 75 -0.57 -1.29 -0.84
N THR A 76 -0.32 -0.10 -1.36
CA THR A 76 0.40 0.09 -2.62
C THR A 76 1.71 0.84 -2.39
N VAL A 77 2.69 0.53 -3.24
CA VAL A 77 3.97 1.21 -3.34
C VAL A 77 4.14 1.64 -4.79
N TYR A 78 4.43 2.90 -5.00
CA TYR A 78 4.61 3.52 -6.30
C TYR A 78 6.02 4.10 -6.44
N ASN A 79 6.56 4.13 -7.65
CA ASN A 79 7.82 4.80 -7.96
C ASN A 79 7.78 5.56 -9.30
N LYS A 80 8.72 6.49 -9.46
CA LYS A 80 8.99 7.27 -10.67
C LYS A 80 10.49 7.47 -10.82
#